data_AF-A0A929DFW4-F1
#
_entry.id   AF-A0A929DFW4-F1
#
_cell.length_a   1.000
_cell.length_b   1.000
_cell.length_c   1.000
_cell.angle_alpha   90.00
_cell.angle_beta   90.00
_cell.angle_gamma   90.00
#
_symmetry.space_group_name_H-M   'P 1'
#
loop_
_entity.id
_entity.type
_entity.pdbx_description
1 polymer ?
#
loop_
_entity_poly.entity_id
_entity_poly.type
_entity_poly.pdbx_seq_one_letter_code
_entity_poly.pdbx_strand_id
1 'polypeptide(L)'
;MRKYMVCRTILFLIFSLPVTQAIAQKNIPELNRGIIEYVESVIGKKVDRGECWDLAYQALNRFNAEWDGKFQYGKLINPKREPVLPGDIIQFKNVKIKYQITNTTYTEFMKQHTAIVYKVKRKNVFTIAHQNTEFSGRKVGLSDINLNHVVKGNVKIYRPIPKSDK
;
A
#
# COMPACT_ATOMS: atom_id res chain seq x y z
N MET A 1 2.18 -73.07 16.68
CA MET A 1 1.45 -71.80 16.87
C MET A 1 2.41 -70.64 16.64
N ARG A 2 2.38 -69.99 15.46
CA ARG A 2 3.30 -68.91 15.09
C ARG A 2 2.46 -67.64 14.91
N LYS A 3 2.50 -66.74 15.90
CA LYS A 3 1.80 -65.45 15.87
C LYS A 3 2.59 -64.51 14.95
N TYR A 4 2.01 -64.15 13.81
CA TYR A 4 2.54 -63.10 12.95
C TYR A 4 2.15 -61.74 13.55
N MET A 5 3.16 -60.97 13.95
CA MET A 5 3.06 -59.61 14.43
C MET A 5 2.99 -58.67 13.22
N VAL A 6 1.80 -58.15 12.91
CA VAL A 6 1.61 -57.18 11.83
C VAL A 6 2.03 -55.80 12.36
N CYS A 7 3.19 -55.33 11.91
CA CYS A 7 3.67 -53.97 12.14
C CYS A 7 2.79 -52.99 11.34
N ARG A 8 1.95 -52.23 12.04
CA ARG A 8 1.14 -51.15 11.44
C ARG A 8 2.05 -49.96 11.16
N THR A 9 2.45 -49.80 9.90
CA THR A 9 3.13 -48.59 9.43
C THR A 9 2.14 -47.43 9.43
N ILE A 10 2.28 -46.50 10.38
CA ILE A 10 1.56 -45.23 10.39
C ILE A 10 2.20 -44.33 9.32
N LEU A 11 1.50 -44.13 8.21
CA LEU A 11 1.89 -43.21 7.14
C LEU A 11 1.56 -41.77 7.59
N PHE A 12 2.54 -41.06 8.14
CA PHE A 12 2.41 -39.62 8.39
C PHE A 12 2.43 -38.87 7.05
N LEU A 13 1.25 -38.42 6.62
CA LEU A 13 1.08 -37.56 5.46
C LEU A 13 1.53 -36.15 5.87
N ILE A 14 2.83 -35.86 5.70
CA ILE A 14 3.41 -34.54 5.96
C ILE A 14 2.91 -33.61 4.86
N PHE A 15 1.86 -32.85 5.17
CA PHE A 15 1.40 -31.77 4.31
C PHE A 15 2.42 -30.64 4.38
N SER A 16 3.43 -30.69 3.49
CA SER A 16 4.40 -29.63 3.33
C SER A 16 3.70 -28.39 2.78
N LEU A 17 3.19 -27.54 3.67
CA LEU A 17 2.80 -26.19 3.32
C LEU A 17 4.00 -25.51 2.65
N PRO A 18 3.85 -24.95 1.44
CA PRO A 18 4.96 -24.28 0.80
C PRO A 18 5.31 -23.03 1.64
N VAL A 19 6.45 -23.08 2.32
CA VAL A 19 7.09 -21.96 3.02
C VAL A 19 7.65 -21.00 1.97
N THR A 20 6.80 -20.40 1.15
CA THR A 20 7.20 -19.43 0.12
C THR A 20 6.63 -18.04 0.33
N GLN A 21 5.78 -17.84 1.34
CA GLN A 21 5.23 -16.51 1.65
C GLN A 21 6.13 -15.64 2.55
N ALA A 22 7.11 -16.21 3.24
CA ALA A 22 7.89 -15.48 4.26
C ALA A 22 9.01 -14.56 3.71
N ILE A 23 9.39 -14.69 2.44
CA ILE A 23 10.59 -13.99 1.91
C ILE A 23 10.28 -12.55 1.45
N ALA A 24 9.04 -12.25 1.04
CA ALA A 24 8.67 -10.92 0.57
C ALA A 24 8.52 -9.87 1.70
N GLN A 25 8.30 -10.32 2.94
CA GLN A 25 8.05 -9.45 4.08
C GLN A 25 9.34 -8.91 4.74
N LYS A 26 10.51 -9.40 4.32
CA LYS A 26 11.81 -9.13 4.97
C LYS A 26 12.51 -7.83 4.50
N ASN A 27 11.98 -7.11 3.50
CA ASN A 27 12.68 -5.98 2.85
C ASN A 27 11.94 -4.63 2.91
N ILE A 28 10.97 -4.44 3.82
CA ILE A 28 10.30 -3.13 3.99
C ILE A 28 11.10 -2.28 4.99
N PRO A 29 11.51 -1.04 4.63
CA PRO A 29 12.21 -0.14 5.55
C PRO A 29 11.45 0.07 6.85
N GLU A 30 12.17 0.28 7.96
CA GLU A 30 11.56 0.48 9.28
C GLU A 30 10.52 1.60 9.29
N LEU A 31 10.87 2.72 8.65
CA LEU A 31 9.99 3.88 8.57
C LEU A 31 8.71 3.58 7.77
N ASN A 32 8.80 2.81 6.69
CA ASN A 32 7.65 2.33 5.95
C ASN A 32 6.76 1.40 6.81
N ARG A 33 7.36 0.53 7.63
CA ARG A 33 6.62 -0.35 8.54
C ARG A 33 5.84 0.43 9.58
N GLY A 34 6.48 1.40 10.25
CA GLY A 34 5.82 2.29 11.20
C GLY A 34 4.66 3.06 10.56
N ILE A 35 4.83 3.54 9.32
CA ILE A 35 3.74 4.18 8.57
C ILE A 35 2.55 3.24 8.37
N ILE A 36 2.79 1.98 8.03
CA ILE A 36 1.71 0.98 7.89
C ILE A 36 1.00 0.72 9.22
N GLU A 37 1.74 0.51 10.30
CA GLU A 37 1.16 0.32 11.64
C GLU A 37 0.30 1.53 12.05
N TYR A 38 0.78 2.74 11.77
CA TYR A 38 0.00 3.95 11.97
C TYR A 38 -1.29 3.93 11.12
N VAL A 39 -1.20 3.64 9.83
CA VAL A 39 -2.37 3.56 8.93
C VAL A 39 -3.39 2.57 9.49
N GLU A 40 -2.96 1.36 9.86
CA GLU A 40 -3.82 0.32 10.44
C GLU A 40 -4.57 0.81 11.67
N SER A 41 -3.90 1.56 12.55
CA SER A 41 -4.51 2.11 13.77
C SER A 41 -5.62 3.15 13.52
N VAL A 42 -5.64 3.76 12.32
CA VAL A 42 -6.56 4.85 11.96
C VAL A 42 -7.55 4.50 10.84
N ILE A 43 -7.55 3.27 10.31
CA ILE A 43 -8.57 2.82 9.35
C ILE A 43 -9.98 3.05 9.94
N GLY A 44 -10.87 3.60 9.12
CA GLY A 44 -12.25 3.93 9.50
C GLY A 44 -12.39 5.17 10.40
N LYS A 45 -11.28 5.80 10.79
CA LYS A 45 -11.27 7.03 11.61
C LYS A 45 -10.96 8.24 10.73
N LYS A 46 -11.40 9.41 11.19
CA LYS A 46 -11.05 10.70 10.61
C LYS A 46 -9.70 11.13 11.18
N VAL A 47 -8.70 11.33 10.32
CA VAL A 47 -7.40 11.90 10.72
C VAL A 47 -7.44 13.41 10.50
N ASP A 48 -7.13 14.16 11.56
CA ASP A 48 -7.19 15.62 11.63
C ASP A 48 -8.49 16.19 11.04
N ARG A 49 -8.38 17.04 10.01
CA ARG A 49 -9.53 17.66 9.39
C ARG A 49 -10.27 16.64 8.54
N GLY A 50 -9.62 15.61 8.01
CA GLY A 50 -10.24 14.67 7.08
C GLY A 50 -9.85 14.93 5.61
N GLU A 51 -8.83 15.75 5.35
CA GLU A 51 -8.31 16.01 4.00
C GLU A 51 -7.36 14.93 3.52
N CYS A 52 -7.33 14.63 2.22
CA CYS A 52 -6.55 13.52 1.65
C CYS A 52 -5.06 13.51 2.06
N TRP A 53 -4.48 14.70 2.28
CA TRP A 53 -3.09 14.86 2.69
C TRP A 53 -2.85 14.75 4.21
N ASP A 54 -3.87 14.92 5.06
CA ASP A 54 -3.68 14.87 6.53
C ASP A 54 -3.16 13.49 6.97
N LEU A 55 -3.58 12.41 6.29
CA LEU A 55 -3.10 11.06 6.56
C LEU A 55 -1.59 10.93 6.31
N ALA A 56 -1.11 11.44 5.17
CA ALA A 56 0.32 11.44 4.83
C ALA A 56 1.11 12.37 5.76
N TYR A 57 0.54 13.53 6.11
CA TYR A 57 1.12 14.47 7.08
C TYR A 57 1.38 13.79 8.43
N GLN A 58 0.37 13.15 9.01
CA GLN A 58 0.50 12.48 10.29
C GLN A 58 1.47 11.31 10.22
N ALA A 59 1.41 10.52 9.14
CA ALA A 59 2.35 9.43 8.92
C ALA A 59 3.80 9.93 8.90
N LEU A 60 4.10 10.99 8.17
CA LEU A 60 5.46 11.51 8.05
C LEU A 60 5.95 12.18 9.34
N ASN A 61 5.14 13.03 9.96
CA ASN A 61 5.58 13.75 11.16
C ASN A 61 5.75 12.84 12.38
N ARG A 62 4.92 11.79 12.52
CA ARG A 62 5.04 10.81 13.61
C ARG A 62 6.39 10.10 13.60
N PHE A 63 6.95 9.85 12.42
CA PHE A 63 8.23 9.15 12.25
C PHE A 63 9.39 10.08 11.86
N ASN A 64 9.24 11.40 12.10
CA ASN A 64 10.23 12.42 11.77
C ASN A 64 10.79 12.26 10.34
N ALA A 65 9.91 12.06 9.37
CA ALA A 65 10.28 11.85 7.97
C ALA A 65 10.40 13.18 7.20
N GLU A 66 11.25 13.18 6.18
CA GLU A 66 11.47 14.35 5.32
C GLU A 66 10.31 14.58 4.36
N TRP A 67 9.82 15.83 4.29
CA TRP A 67 8.84 16.28 3.31
C TRP A 67 8.85 17.80 3.17
N ASP A 68 8.32 18.32 2.06
CA ASP A 68 8.38 19.75 1.69
C ASP A 68 7.23 20.61 2.24
N GLY A 69 6.34 20.05 3.06
CA GLY A 69 5.14 20.74 3.50
C GLY A 69 4.05 20.87 2.44
N LYS A 70 4.25 20.32 1.23
CA LYS A 70 3.36 20.45 0.07
C LYS A 70 3.06 19.07 -0.53
N PHE A 71 3.80 18.66 -1.56
CA PHE A 71 3.51 17.46 -2.38
C PHE A 71 4.76 16.63 -2.72
N GLN A 72 5.87 16.85 -1.99
CA GLN A 72 7.05 15.99 -2.02
C GLN A 72 7.20 15.34 -0.65
N TYR A 73 6.96 14.02 -0.61
CA TYR A 73 6.79 13.24 0.62
C TYR A 73 8.00 12.32 0.89
N GLY A 74 9.20 12.82 0.63
CA GLY A 74 10.47 12.09 0.72
C GLY A 74 11.13 11.89 -0.65
N LYS A 75 11.84 10.77 -0.80
CA LYS A 75 12.58 10.45 -2.03
C LYS A 75 11.62 10.04 -3.15
N LEU A 76 11.63 10.75 -4.28
CA LEU A 76 10.88 10.33 -5.47
C LEU A 76 11.41 8.96 -5.96
N ILE A 77 10.51 7.98 -6.10
CA ILE A 77 10.87 6.66 -6.64
C ILE A 77 10.49 6.53 -8.11
N ASN A 78 11.23 5.70 -8.84
CA ASN A 78 10.90 5.31 -10.21
C ASN A 78 10.42 3.85 -10.23
N PRO A 79 9.11 3.58 -10.35
CA PRO A 79 8.56 2.22 -10.35
C PRO A 79 9.04 1.31 -11.49
N LYS A 80 9.72 1.87 -12.50
CA LYS A 80 10.38 1.08 -13.55
C LYS A 80 11.75 0.54 -13.13
N ARG A 81 12.38 1.16 -12.12
CA ARG A 81 13.75 0.87 -11.68
C ARG A 81 13.81 0.27 -10.28
N GLU A 82 12.86 0.60 -9.41
CA GLU A 82 12.78 0.08 -8.05
C GLU A 82 11.34 -0.29 -7.69
N PRO A 83 11.13 -1.30 -6.82
CA PRO A 83 9.80 -1.71 -6.41
C PRO A 83 9.13 -0.62 -5.57
N VAL A 84 7.81 -0.50 -5.73
CA VAL A 84 6.94 0.23 -4.79
C VAL A 84 6.72 -0.67 -3.58
N LEU A 85 6.74 -0.10 -2.38
CA LEU A 85 6.61 -0.81 -1.11
C LEU A 85 5.37 -0.30 -0.33
N PRO A 86 4.81 -1.12 0.58
CA PRO A 86 3.91 -0.61 1.61
C PRO A 86 4.55 0.56 2.36
N GLY A 87 3.76 1.59 2.67
CA GLY A 87 4.22 2.82 3.31
C GLY A 87 4.72 3.90 2.33
N ASP A 88 4.96 3.57 1.05
CA ASP A 88 5.26 4.59 0.05
C ASP A 88 4.03 5.51 -0.17
N ILE A 89 4.25 6.79 -0.48
CA ILE A 89 3.21 7.81 -0.60
C ILE A 89 2.98 8.15 -2.06
N ILE A 90 1.73 8.11 -2.51
CA ILE A 90 1.33 8.45 -3.88
C ILE A 90 0.69 9.84 -3.90
N GLN A 91 1.21 10.71 -4.77
CA GLN A 91 0.60 11.97 -5.14
C GLN A 91 0.01 11.88 -6.55
N PHE A 92 -1.28 12.17 -6.67
CA PHE A 92 -2.00 12.30 -7.93
C PHE A 92 -2.18 13.78 -8.27
N LYS A 93 -1.92 14.14 -9.54
CA LYS A 93 -2.21 15.49 -10.07
C LYS A 93 -2.83 15.39 -11.47
N ASN A 94 -4.08 15.84 -11.59
CA ASN A 94 -4.90 15.80 -12.81
C ASN A 94 -4.95 14.40 -13.45
N VAL A 95 -5.07 13.37 -12.61
CA VAL A 95 -5.03 11.97 -13.04
C VAL A 95 -6.40 11.54 -13.52
N LYS A 96 -6.44 10.91 -14.71
CA LYS A 96 -7.63 10.26 -15.26
C LYS A 96 -7.35 8.76 -15.33
N ILE A 97 -8.20 7.98 -14.67
CA ILE A 97 -8.16 6.52 -14.70
C ILE A 97 -9.33 6.05 -15.56
N LYS A 98 -9.07 5.14 -16.50
CA LYS A 98 -10.09 4.57 -17.38
C LYS A 98 -9.96 3.06 -17.40
N TYR A 99 -11.03 2.36 -17.07
CA TYR A 99 -11.05 0.90 -17.07
C TYR A 99 -12.42 0.38 -17.50
N GLN A 100 -12.46 -0.88 -17.93
CA GLN A 100 -13.68 -1.54 -18.35
C GLN A 100 -14.01 -2.68 -17.38
N ILE A 101 -15.27 -2.74 -16.96
CA ILE A 101 -15.83 -3.92 -16.31
C ILE A 101 -16.93 -4.40 -17.25
N THR A 102 -16.80 -5.65 -17.71
CA THR A 102 -17.62 -6.24 -18.77
C THR A 102 -17.66 -5.33 -20.01
N ASN A 103 -18.81 -4.68 -20.28
CA ASN A 103 -19.02 -3.79 -21.42
C ASN A 103 -19.16 -2.31 -21.02
N THR A 104 -18.98 -1.99 -19.74
CA THR A 104 -19.11 -0.62 -19.23
C THR A 104 -17.74 -0.02 -19.01
N THR A 105 -17.52 1.16 -19.58
CA THR A 105 -16.30 1.95 -19.37
C THR A 105 -16.49 2.89 -18.20
N TYR A 106 -15.65 2.74 -17.18
CA TYR A 106 -15.58 3.62 -16.02
C TYR A 106 -14.47 4.63 -16.22
N THR A 107 -14.70 5.84 -15.72
CA THR A 107 -13.72 6.93 -15.76
C THR A 107 -13.73 7.64 -14.42
N GLU A 108 -12.57 7.69 -13.79
CA GLU A 108 -12.35 8.42 -12.56
C GLU A 108 -11.40 9.59 -12.81
N PHE A 109 -11.64 10.70 -12.12
CA PHE A 109 -10.80 11.90 -12.23
C PHE A 109 -10.34 12.37 -10.84
N MET A 110 -9.02 12.43 -10.66
CA MET A 110 -8.37 12.90 -9.44
C MET A 110 -7.62 14.19 -9.74
N LYS A 111 -8.24 15.34 -9.45
CA LYS A 111 -7.62 16.66 -9.68
C LYS A 111 -6.35 16.83 -8.85
N GLN A 112 -6.45 16.58 -7.55
CA GLN A 112 -5.34 16.59 -6.60
C GLN A 112 -5.68 15.62 -5.47
N HIS A 113 -4.88 14.57 -5.28
CA HIS A 113 -5.16 13.57 -4.24
C HIS A 113 -3.88 12.94 -3.70
N THR A 114 -3.89 12.58 -2.42
CA THR A 114 -2.76 11.92 -1.74
C THR A 114 -3.23 10.61 -1.14
N ALA A 115 -2.41 9.57 -1.24
CA ALA A 115 -2.69 8.27 -0.65
C ALA A 115 -1.39 7.58 -0.18
N ILE A 116 -1.52 6.63 0.74
CA ILE A 116 -0.42 5.77 1.20
C ILE A 116 -0.63 4.38 0.60
N VAL A 117 0.42 3.76 0.07
CA VAL A 117 0.38 2.35 -0.35
C VAL A 117 0.23 1.49 0.89
N TYR A 118 -0.95 0.91 1.08
CA TYR A 118 -1.21 -0.02 2.19
C TYR A 118 -0.70 -1.41 1.87
N LYS A 119 -0.97 -1.90 0.64
CA LYS A 119 -0.55 -3.23 0.20
C LYS A 119 -0.18 -3.24 -1.28
N VAL A 120 0.90 -3.95 -1.62
CA VAL A 120 1.26 -4.23 -3.01
C VAL A 120 0.66 -5.56 -3.42
N LYS A 121 -0.30 -5.56 -4.36
CA LYS A 121 -0.92 -6.80 -4.86
C LYS A 121 -0.10 -7.41 -5.99
N ARG A 122 0.34 -6.57 -6.92
CA ARG A 122 1.23 -6.90 -8.05
C ARG A 122 1.76 -5.60 -8.64
N LYS A 123 2.61 -5.68 -9.67
CA LYS A 123 3.16 -4.50 -10.35
C LYS A 123 2.04 -3.53 -10.75
N ASN A 124 2.17 -2.28 -10.30
CA ASN A 124 1.22 -1.18 -10.55
C ASN A 124 -0.20 -1.39 -9.99
N VAL A 125 -0.45 -2.42 -9.17
CA VAL A 125 -1.76 -2.66 -8.55
C VAL A 125 -1.59 -2.72 -7.04
N PHE A 126 -2.24 -1.78 -6.36
CA PHE A 126 -2.06 -1.53 -4.94
C PHE A 126 -3.41 -1.44 -4.24
N THR A 127 -3.45 -1.82 -2.97
CA THR A 127 -4.45 -1.26 -2.05
C THR A 127 -3.83 -0.01 -1.45
N ILE A 128 -4.57 1.09 -1.47
CA ILE A 128 -4.16 2.39 -0.92
C ILE A 128 -5.05 2.78 0.26
N ALA A 129 -4.45 3.45 1.24
CA ALA A 129 -5.14 4.12 2.33
C ALA A 129 -5.20 5.62 2.04
N HIS A 130 -6.39 6.20 2.11
CA HIS A 130 -6.63 7.62 1.87
C HIS A 130 -7.95 8.07 2.49
N GLN A 131 -8.15 9.38 2.54
CA GLN A 131 -9.39 10.01 3.01
C GLN A 131 -9.81 11.10 2.04
N ASN A 132 -10.98 11.69 2.28
CA ASN A 132 -11.64 12.62 1.37
C ASN A 132 -11.97 11.96 0.02
N THR A 133 -12.68 10.83 0.11
CA THR A 133 -13.14 10.06 -1.05
C THR A 133 -14.66 9.95 -1.04
N GLU A 134 -15.25 9.63 -2.19
CA GLU A 134 -16.71 9.42 -2.27
C GLU A 134 -17.18 8.25 -1.40
N PHE A 135 -16.38 7.19 -1.29
CA PHE A 135 -16.79 5.94 -0.63
C PHE A 135 -16.57 5.95 0.90
N SER A 136 -15.58 6.69 1.41
CA SER A 136 -15.30 6.75 2.87
C SER A 136 -15.45 8.14 3.47
N GLY A 137 -15.80 9.15 2.66
CA GLY A 137 -15.91 10.54 3.09
C GLY A 137 -14.60 11.02 3.72
N ARG A 138 -14.71 11.66 4.89
CA ARG A 138 -13.56 12.22 5.64
C ARG A 138 -12.81 11.19 6.50
N LYS A 139 -13.15 9.91 6.40
CA LYS A 139 -12.49 8.82 7.14
C LYS A 139 -11.48 8.12 6.25
N VAL A 140 -10.44 7.56 6.87
CA VAL A 140 -9.45 6.71 6.20
C VAL A 140 -10.16 5.46 5.70
N GLY A 141 -10.23 5.35 4.37
CA GLY A 141 -10.75 4.19 3.66
C GLY A 141 -9.64 3.46 2.90
N LEU A 142 -9.90 2.19 2.61
CA LEU A 142 -9.05 1.40 1.74
C LEU A 142 -9.73 1.22 0.39
N SER A 143 -8.98 1.44 -0.69
CA SER A 143 -9.44 1.12 -2.05
C SER A 143 -8.31 0.52 -2.87
N ASP A 144 -8.67 -0.23 -3.90
CA ASP A 144 -7.69 -0.73 -4.86
C ASP A 144 -7.48 0.29 -5.97
N ILE A 145 -6.23 0.42 -6.42
CA ILE A 145 -5.87 1.21 -7.58
C ILE A 145 -5.00 0.39 -8.53
N ASN A 146 -5.29 0.49 -9.81
CA ASN A 146 -4.46 -0.04 -10.88
C ASN A 146 -3.88 1.10 -11.71
N LEU A 147 -2.60 1.43 -11.50
CA LEU A 147 -1.94 2.51 -12.21
C LEU A 147 -1.76 2.22 -13.71
N ASN A 148 -1.92 0.97 -14.16
CA ASN A 148 -1.92 0.66 -15.60
C ASN A 148 -3.16 1.24 -16.32
N HIS A 149 -4.20 1.61 -15.57
CA HIS A 149 -5.41 2.23 -16.12
C HIS A 149 -5.33 3.76 -16.18
N VAL A 150 -4.21 4.36 -15.77
CA VAL A 150 -3.99 5.81 -15.88
C VAL A 150 -3.76 6.18 -17.34
N VAL A 151 -4.64 7.02 -17.89
CA VAL A 151 -4.58 7.47 -19.30
C VAL A 151 -4.16 8.94 -19.44
N LYS A 152 -4.19 9.72 -18.35
CA LYS A 152 -3.77 11.12 -18.31
C LYS A 152 -3.33 11.51 -16.90
N GLY A 153 -2.47 12.52 -16.79
CA GLY A 153 -2.07 13.14 -15.54
C GLY A 153 -0.73 12.66 -15.03
N ASN A 154 -0.39 13.07 -13.79
CA ASN A 154 0.88 12.76 -13.17
C ASN A 154 0.64 11.98 -11.88
N VAL A 155 1.27 10.81 -11.80
CA VAL A 155 1.37 10.02 -10.58
C VAL A 155 2.84 10.06 -10.14
N LYS A 156 3.09 10.60 -8.96
CA LYS A 156 4.41 10.55 -8.30
C LYS A 156 4.30 9.66 -7.09
N ILE A 157 5.28 8.79 -6.92
CA ILE A 157 5.38 7.94 -5.74
C ILE A 157 6.66 8.34 -5.00
N TYR A 158 6.56 8.50 -3.70
CA TYR A 158 7.65 8.87 -2.82
C TYR A 158 7.88 7.78 -1.80
N ARG A 159 9.15 7.46 -1.56
CA ARG A 159 9.57 6.67 -0.42
C ARG A 159 9.87 7.62 0.73
N PRO A 160 9.15 7.51 1.86
CA PRO A 160 9.50 8.22 3.08
C PRO A 160 10.95 7.93 3.48
N ILE A 161 11.68 8.97 3.85
CA ILE A 161 13.05 8.90 4.35
C ILE A 161 13.14 9.66 5.68
N PRO A 162 14.03 9.29 6.60
CA PRO A 162 14.26 10.07 7.81
C PRO A 162 14.66 11.50 7.46
N LYS A 163 14.19 12.46 8.26
CA LYS A 163 14.65 13.85 8.14
C LYS A 163 16.14 13.91 8.44
N SER A 164 16.91 14.52 7.54
CA SER A 164 18.33 14.78 7.79
C SER A 164 18.48 15.86 8.85
N ASP A 165 19.33 15.63 9.85
CA ASP A 165 19.77 16.69 10.76
C ASP A 165 20.54 17.72 9.93
N LYS A 166 20.04 18.95 9.87
CA LYS A 166 20.71 20.08 9.22
C LYS A 166 21.36 20.95 10.28
#